data_AF-A0A1R3L726-F1
#
_entry.id   AF-A0A1R3L726-F1
#
_cell.length_a   1.000
_cell.length_b   1.000
_cell.length_c   1.000
_cell.angle_alpha   90.00
_cell.angle_beta   90.00
_cell.angle_gamma   90.00
#
_symmetry.space_group_name_H-M   'P 1'
#
loop_
_entity.id
_entity.type
_entity.pdbx_description
1 polymer ?
#
loop_
_entity_poly.entity_id
_entity_poly.type
_entity_poly.pdbx_seq_one_letter_code
_entity_poly.pdbx_strand_id
1 'polypeptide(L)'
;MRGFRAKCRVGSLVLLFVIVGLAALYGLLKPISSGCIMTYMYPTYIPISTPADVSSDKYGLFLYHEGWKKIDFAEHLKQLSGVPVLFIPGNGGSYKQVRSLAAESSRAYQAGPLEPTFYGEATTAPVEEGSNLLPEDLDDFEHPSQYTHMLDWFAVDLEGEHSAMDGQILEEHTEYVVYAIHRILDQYKESHEARLKEGAENSGSLPTSVILVGHSMGGLVARAAVVHPHLRKSTVETILTLASPHQSPPVALQPSLGHYFAKVNDEWRKGYEKKTSHAGRILANPTLSRVIVISISGGINDFQV
;
A
#
# COMPACT_ATOMS: atom_id res chain seq x y z
N MET A 1 -19.76 -65.74 14.98
CA MET A 1 -18.77 -64.83 15.60
C MET A 1 -18.03 -63.90 14.62
N ARG A 2 -17.82 -64.27 13.33
CA ARG A 2 -17.04 -63.46 12.35
C ARG A 2 -17.71 -62.14 11.92
N GLY A 3 -19.04 -62.13 11.76
CA GLY A 3 -19.80 -60.94 11.36
C GLY A 3 -19.92 -59.84 12.42
N PHE A 4 -19.85 -60.19 13.71
CA PHE A 4 -19.89 -59.21 14.81
C PHE A 4 -18.58 -58.40 14.88
N ARG A 5 -17.43 -59.06 14.74
CA ARG A 5 -16.11 -58.40 14.68
C ARG A 5 -15.97 -57.44 13.49
N ALA A 6 -16.55 -57.80 12.33
CA ALA A 6 -16.53 -56.91 11.15
C ALA A 6 -17.37 -55.65 11.37
N LYS A 7 -18.58 -55.78 11.95
CA LYS A 7 -19.44 -54.64 12.30
C LYS A 7 -18.80 -53.72 13.34
N CYS A 8 -18.12 -54.28 14.35
CA CYS A 8 -17.37 -53.48 15.33
C CYS A 8 -16.22 -52.70 14.68
N ARG A 9 -15.46 -53.31 13.75
CA ARG A 9 -14.37 -52.63 13.03
C ARG A 9 -14.87 -51.46 12.17
N VAL A 10 -15.97 -51.65 11.47
CA VAL A 10 -16.61 -50.58 10.68
C VAL A 10 -17.10 -49.45 11.60
N GLY A 11 -17.73 -49.79 12.72
CA GLY A 11 -18.16 -48.81 13.72
C GLY A 11 -16.98 -47.99 14.29
N SER A 12 -15.87 -48.64 14.61
CA SER A 12 -14.65 -47.96 15.09
C SER A 12 -14.03 -47.04 14.04
N LEU A 13 -14.02 -47.44 12.76
CA LEU A 13 -13.52 -46.61 11.66
C LEU A 13 -14.40 -45.36 11.46
N VAL A 14 -15.73 -45.52 11.45
CA VAL A 14 -16.66 -44.39 11.34
C VAL A 14 -16.47 -43.42 12.50
N LEU A 15 -16.35 -43.92 13.73
CA LEU A 15 -16.13 -43.08 14.90
C LEU A 15 -14.81 -42.30 14.81
N LEU A 16 -13.73 -42.95 14.34
CA LEU A 16 -12.44 -42.29 14.12
C LEU A 16 -12.57 -41.14 13.10
N PHE A 17 -13.24 -41.37 11.97
CA PHE A 17 -13.46 -40.34 10.95
C PHE A 17 -14.29 -39.17 11.49
N VAL A 18 -15.32 -39.44 12.29
CA VAL A 18 -16.12 -38.38 12.93
C VAL A 18 -15.26 -37.58 13.92
N ILE A 19 -14.44 -38.22 14.73
CA ILE A 19 -13.55 -37.53 15.69
C ILE A 19 -12.52 -36.67 14.95
N VAL A 20 -11.87 -37.20 13.92
CA VAL A 20 -10.90 -36.44 13.11
C VAL A 20 -11.60 -35.28 12.40
N GLY A 21 -12.79 -35.49 11.84
CA GLY A 21 -13.59 -34.45 11.21
C GLY A 21 -13.99 -33.34 12.17
N LEU A 22 -14.42 -33.70 13.39
CA LEU A 22 -14.76 -32.73 14.43
C LEU A 22 -13.53 -31.99 14.95
N ALA A 23 -12.38 -32.66 15.09
CA ALA A 23 -11.13 -32.02 15.50
C ALA A 23 -10.61 -31.05 14.43
N ALA A 24 -10.69 -31.42 13.14
CA ALA A 24 -10.34 -30.55 12.03
C ALA A 24 -11.29 -29.36 11.93
N LEU A 25 -12.61 -29.59 12.07
CA LEU A 25 -13.62 -28.53 12.08
C LEU A 25 -13.41 -27.60 13.28
N TYR A 26 -13.13 -28.13 14.47
CA TYR A 26 -12.80 -27.33 15.64
C TYR A 26 -11.52 -26.52 15.41
N GLY A 27 -10.47 -27.11 14.81
CA GLY A 27 -9.25 -26.39 14.44
C GLY A 27 -9.48 -25.24 13.46
N LEU A 28 -10.38 -25.44 12.49
CA LEU A 28 -10.77 -24.40 11.52
C LEU A 28 -11.67 -23.31 12.12
N LEU A 29 -12.53 -23.68 13.08
CA LEU A 29 -13.46 -22.77 13.73
C LEU A 29 -12.90 -22.08 14.97
N LYS A 30 -11.78 -22.57 15.52
CA LYS A 30 -11.15 -21.99 16.71
C LYS A 30 -10.69 -20.58 16.35
N PRO A 31 -11.31 -19.52 16.90
CA PRO A 31 -10.91 -18.17 16.59
C PRO A 31 -9.49 -17.96 17.11
N ILE A 32 -8.61 -17.51 16.23
CA ILE A 32 -7.29 -17.00 16.62
C ILE A 32 -7.57 -15.73 17.44
N SER A 33 -7.00 -15.63 18.64
CA SER A 33 -7.10 -14.42 19.44
C SER A 33 -6.55 -13.25 18.61
N SER A 34 -7.38 -12.24 18.34
CA SER A 34 -6.92 -11.01 17.70
C SER A 34 -5.98 -10.30 18.67
N GLY A 35 -4.68 -10.30 18.37
CA GLY A 35 -3.71 -9.45 19.05
C GLY A 35 -3.81 -7.98 18.64
N CYS A 36 -4.68 -7.67 17.67
CA CYS A 36 -4.89 -6.31 17.18
C CYS A 36 -5.89 -5.56 18.07
N ILE A 37 -5.56 -4.32 18.40
CA ILE A 37 -6.50 -3.34 18.95
C ILE A 37 -7.42 -2.80 17.85
N MET A 38 -8.66 -2.44 18.22
CA MET A 38 -9.59 -1.83 17.28
C MET A 38 -9.19 -0.40 16.96
N THR A 39 -9.07 -0.06 15.67
CA THR A 39 -8.93 1.33 15.21
C THR A 39 -10.29 2.00 15.13
N TYR A 40 -10.43 3.16 15.77
CA TYR A 40 -11.61 4.02 15.70
C TYR A 40 -11.30 5.24 14.85
N MET A 41 -12.28 5.71 14.07
CA MET A 41 -12.06 6.71 13.01
C MET A 41 -13.36 7.47 12.69
N TYR A 42 -13.20 8.73 12.28
CA TYR A 42 -14.24 9.63 11.79
C TYR A 42 -13.82 10.18 10.41
N PRO A 43 -13.94 9.34 9.36
CA PRO A 43 -13.37 9.64 8.06
C PRO A 43 -14.23 10.65 7.29
N THR A 44 -13.59 11.71 6.80
CA THR A 44 -14.13 12.65 5.81
C THR A 44 -13.28 12.59 4.55
N TYR A 45 -13.92 12.56 3.37
CA TYR A 45 -13.23 12.53 2.08
C TYR A 45 -13.50 13.81 1.32
N ILE A 46 -12.44 14.59 1.10
CA ILE A 46 -12.48 15.89 0.44
C ILE A 46 -12.14 15.66 -1.04
N PRO A 47 -13.06 15.93 -1.98
CA PRO A 47 -12.78 15.75 -3.40
C PRO A 47 -11.72 16.74 -3.87
N ILE A 48 -10.75 16.25 -4.65
CA ILE A 48 -9.76 17.08 -5.34
C ILE A 48 -10.25 17.34 -6.75
N SER A 49 -10.41 18.61 -7.11
CA SER A 49 -10.94 18.99 -8.41
C SER A 49 -10.02 18.56 -9.55
N THR A 50 -10.62 17.95 -10.56
CA THR A 50 -9.98 17.70 -11.86
C THR A 50 -10.12 18.95 -12.74
N PRO A 51 -9.04 19.40 -13.42
CA PRO A 51 -9.17 20.46 -14.43
C PRO A 51 -10.12 20.02 -15.53
N ALA A 52 -10.90 20.96 -16.07
CA ALA A 52 -11.92 20.70 -17.10
C ALA A 52 -11.36 20.02 -18.38
N ASP A 53 -10.06 20.12 -18.59
CA ASP A 53 -9.35 19.61 -19.77
C ASP A 53 -9.03 18.11 -19.66
N VAL A 54 -9.24 17.49 -18.48
CA VAL A 54 -8.93 16.09 -18.21
C VAL A 54 -10.22 15.26 -18.20
N SER A 55 -10.44 14.53 -19.29
CA SER A 55 -11.65 13.78 -19.65
C SER A 55 -11.92 12.49 -18.84
N SER A 56 -11.61 12.44 -17.54
CA SER A 56 -11.93 11.27 -16.72
C SER A 56 -12.90 11.64 -15.61
N ASP A 57 -14.18 11.79 -15.97
CA ASP A 57 -15.31 11.76 -15.01
C ASP A 57 -15.49 10.36 -14.40
N LYS A 58 -14.76 9.36 -14.90
CA LYS A 58 -14.85 7.96 -14.47
C LYS A 58 -14.24 7.75 -13.09
N TYR A 59 -13.11 8.36 -12.77
CA TYR A 59 -12.37 8.10 -11.55
C TYR A 59 -12.26 9.35 -10.67
N GLY A 60 -12.18 9.15 -9.35
CA GLY A 60 -12.10 10.22 -8.36
C GLY A 60 -10.76 10.30 -7.64
N LEU A 61 -10.42 11.48 -7.13
CA LEU A 61 -9.29 11.70 -6.24
C LEU A 61 -9.78 12.40 -4.98
N PHE A 62 -9.50 11.81 -3.82
CA PHE A 62 -9.96 12.32 -2.53
C PHE A 62 -8.79 12.49 -1.57
N LEU A 63 -8.81 13.57 -0.79
CA LEU A 63 -7.98 13.74 0.40
C LEU A 63 -8.76 13.24 1.63
N TYR A 64 -8.15 12.38 2.44
CA TYR A 64 -8.67 11.92 3.71
C TYR A 64 -8.47 12.98 4.80
N HIS A 65 -9.52 13.23 5.58
CA HIS A 65 -9.47 14.05 6.78
C HIS A 65 -10.05 13.28 7.97
N GLU A 66 -9.31 13.23 9.08
CA GLU A 66 -9.77 12.63 10.33
C GLU A 66 -10.45 13.69 11.21
N GLY A 67 -11.73 13.49 11.54
CA GLY A 67 -12.43 14.34 12.50
C GLY A 67 -13.95 14.32 12.39
N TRP A 68 -14.60 14.56 13.53
CA TRP A 68 -16.07 14.65 13.64
C TRP A 68 -16.62 16.06 13.34
N LYS A 69 -15.75 17.08 13.33
CA LYS A 69 -16.15 18.47 13.09
C LYS A 69 -16.36 18.72 11.60
N LYS A 70 -17.41 19.49 11.27
CA LYS A 70 -17.59 19.99 9.91
C LYS A 70 -16.47 20.97 9.57
N ILE A 71 -15.84 20.76 8.42
CA ILE A 71 -14.77 21.60 7.88
C ILE A 71 -15.20 22.26 6.56
N ASP A 72 -14.59 23.39 6.24
CA ASP A 72 -14.66 23.97 4.90
C ASP A 72 -13.58 23.31 4.04
N PHE A 73 -14.00 22.63 2.97
CA PHE A 73 -13.10 21.89 2.09
C PHE A 73 -12.16 22.80 1.31
N ALA A 74 -12.65 23.94 0.83
CA ALA A 74 -11.81 24.87 0.07
C ALA A 74 -10.73 25.46 0.98
N GLU A 75 -11.10 25.82 2.21
CA GLU A 75 -10.13 26.33 3.17
C GLU A 75 -9.13 25.24 3.60
N HIS A 76 -9.60 24.01 3.84
CA HIS A 76 -8.72 22.90 4.20
C HIS A 76 -7.66 22.61 3.13
N LEU A 77 -8.05 22.64 1.85
CA LEU A 77 -7.14 22.41 0.73
C LEU A 77 -6.11 23.53 0.53
N LYS A 78 -6.35 24.74 1.03
CA LYS A 78 -5.34 25.81 1.05
C LYS A 78 -4.27 25.57 2.11
N GLN A 79 -4.57 24.83 3.17
CA GLN A 79 -3.68 24.69 4.34
C GLN A 79 -2.79 23.43 4.29
N LEU A 80 -2.68 22.77 3.13
CA LEU A 80 -1.83 21.59 2.96
C LEU A 80 -0.34 21.90 3.18
N SER A 81 0.29 21.06 3.99
CA SER A 81 1.70 21.22 4.41
C SER A 81 2.37 19.92 4.85
N GLY A 82 1.67 18.78 4.83
CA GLY A 82 2.22 17.47 5.17
C GLY A 82 2.95 16.80 4.02
N VAL A 83 3.24 15.51 4.21
CA VAL A 83 3.86 14.65 3.21
C VAL A 83 2.76 13.93 2.43
N PRO A 84 2.70 14.07 1.09
CA PRO A 84 1.66 13.45 0.30
C PRO A 84 1.85 11.94 0.19
N VAL A 85 0.79 11.20 0.50
CA VAL A 85 0.70 9.75 0.33
C VAL A 85 -0.50 9.43 -0.55
N LEU A 86 -0.34 8.63 -1.60
CA LEU A 86 -1.42 8.21 -2.48
C LEU A 86 -1.73 6.73 -2.28
N PHE A 87 -2.93 6.45 -1.78
CA PHE A 87 -3.48 5.10 -1.68
C PHE A 87 -4.15 4.66 -2.97
N ILE A 88 -3.81 3.46 -3.44
CA ILE A 88 -4.33 2.84 -4.66
C ILE A 88 -5.02 1.52 -4.26
N PRO A 89 -6.36 1.43 -4.38
CA PRO A 89 -7.09 0.22 -4.05
C PRO A 89 -6.83 -0.90 -5.05
N GLY A 90 -7.11 -2.13 -4.61
CA GLY A 90 -7.04 -3.32 -5.46
C GLY A 90 -8.33 -3.61 -6.21
N ASN A 91 -8.38 -4.80 -6.81
CA ASN A 91 -9.56 -5.32 -7.53
C ASN A 91 -10.84 -5.27 -6.69
N GLY A 92 -11.89 -4.61 -7.19
CA GLY A 92 -13.16 -4.46 -6.45
C GLY A 92 -13.04 -3.60 -5.18
N GLY A 93 -11.89 -2.94 -4.98
CA GLY A 93 -11.58 -2.18 -3.78
C GLY A 93 -12.13 -0.76 -3.84
N SER A 94 -12.51 -0.23 -2.68
CA SER A 94 -12.85 1.18 -2.53
C SER A 94 -11.64 1.96 -2.02
N TYR A 95 -11.49 3.20 -2.48
CA TYR A 95 -10.55 4.18 -1.92
C TYR A 95 -10.66 4.30 -0.38
N LYS A 96 -11.84 4.01 0.17
CA LYS A 96 -12.12 4.04 1.62
C LYS A 96 -11.38 2.97 2.43
N GLN A 97 -10.67 2.03 1.79
CA GLN A 97 -9.80 1.07 2.46
C GLN A 97 -8.64 1.76 3.20
N VAL A 98 -8.25 2.97 2.78
CA VAL A 98 -7.17 3.76 3.40
C VAL A 98 -7.46 4.17 4.84
N ARG A 99 -8.73 4.22 5.24
CA ARG A 99 -9.21 4.89 6.46
C ARG A 99 -8.49 4.52 7.75
N SER A 100 -8.14 3.26 7.95
CA SER A 100 -7.45 2.82 9.18
C SER A 100 -5.99 3.29 9.20
N LEU A 101 -5.30 3.24 8.06
CA LEU A 101 -3.93 3.76 7.94
C LEU A 101 -3.90 5.27 8.13
N ALA A 102 -4.84 5.98 7.50
CA ALA A 102 -4.93 7.42 7.59
C ALA A 102 -5.29 7.88 9.02
N ALA A 103 -6.28 7.26 9.67
CA ALA A 103 -6.66 7.55 11.04
C ALA A 103 -5.51 7.30 12.03
N GLU A 104 -4.84 6.14 11.94
CA GLU A 104 -3.71 5.83 12.83
C GLU A 104 -2.51 6.75 12.59
N SER A 105 -2.21 7.12 11.35
CA SER A 105 -1.13 8.07 11.06
C SER A 105 -1.45 9.48 11.59
N SER A 106 -2.70 9.91 11.52
CA SER A 106 -3.17 11.18 12.11
C SER A 106 -3.06 11.15 13.63
N ARG A 107 -3.52 10.05 14.26
CA ARG A 107 -3.38 9.83 15.70
C ARG A 107 -1.92 9.86 16.14
N ALA A 108 -1.04 9.15 15.42
CA ALA A 108 0.38 9.08 15.72
C ALA A 108 1.07 10.45 15.61
N TYR A 109 0.69 11.27 14.63
CA TYR A 109 1.19 12.64 14.50
C TYR A 109 0.71 13.56 15.64
N GLN A 110 -0.56 13.46 16.05
CA GLN A 110 -1.14 14.33 17.08
C GLN A 110 -0.77 13.93 18.51
N ALA A 111 -0.74 12.64 18.81
CA ALA A 111 -0.59 12.11 20.16
C ALA A 111 0.72 11.35 20.40
N GLY A 112 1.56 11.20 19.37
CA GLY A 112 2.79 10.40 19.44
C GLY A 112 2.57 8.89 19.26
N PRO A 113 3.66 8.10 19.32
CA PRO A 113 3.56 6.63 19.34
C PRO A 113 2.76 6.16 20.56
N LEU A 114 2.06 5.01 20.44
CA LEU A 114 1.41 4.42 21.61
C LEU A 114 2.48 3.96 22.62
N GLU A 115 2.10 3.88 23.90
CA GLU A 115 2.99 3.28 24.90
C GLU A 115 3.45 1.88 24.45
N PRO A 116 4.71 1.48 24.70
CA PRO A 116 5.24 0.17 24.30
C PRO A 116 4.37 -1.01 24.75
N THR A 117 3.65 -0.87 25.88
CA THR A 117 2.71 -1.86 26.41
C THR A 117 1.51 -2.15 25.49
N PHE A 118 1.22 -1.27 24.52
CA PHE A 118 0.16 -1.43 23.53
C PHE A 118 0.60 -2.23 22.30
N TYR A 119 1.91 -2.36 22.04
CA TYR A 119 2.44 -3.19 20.97
C TYR A 119 2.93 -4.52 21.56
N GLY A 120 2.38 -5.62 21.06
CA GLY A 120 3.07 -6.90 21.23
C GLY A 120 4.24 -6.92 20.27
N GLU A 121 5.46 -6.71 20.77
CA GLU A 121 6.66 -6.97 19.96
C GLU A 121 6.64 -8.44 19.54
N ALA A 122 6.78 -8.68 18.24
CA ALA A 122 7.02 -10.02 17.76
C ALA A 122 8.40 -10.45 18.30
N THR A 123 8.41 -11.21 19.40
CA THR A 123 9.61 -11.91 19.85
C THR A 123 10.17 -12.63 18.63
N THR A 124 11.34 -12.19 18.17
CA THR A 124 12.06 -12.89 17.12
C THR A 124 12.16 -14.35 17.55
N ALA A 125 11.88 -15.26 16.61
CA ALA A 125 11.96 -16.70 16.86
C ALA A 125 13.25 -17.02 17.64
N PRO A 126 13.23 -17.99 18.57
CA PRO A 126 14.41 -18.30 19.38
C PRO A 126 15.59 -18.49 18.44
N VAL A 127 16.56 -17.59 18.57
CA VAL A 127 17.81 -17.60 17.84
C VAL A 127 18.34 -19.03 17.88
N GLU A 128 18.43 -19.70 16.73
CA GLU A 128 19.19 -20.94 16.64
C GLU A 128 20.60 -20.62 17.16
N GLU A 129 21.03 -21.35 18.19
CA GLU A 129 22.36 -21.21 18.81
C GLU A 129 23.44 -21.24 17.73
N GLY A 130 23.90 -20.07 17.28
CA GLY A 130 24.94 -19.96 16.26
C GLY A 130 24.99 -18.69 15.42
N SER A 131 23.98 -17.81 15.42
CA SER A 131 24.09 -16.51 14.73
C SER A 131 24.67 -15.44 15.67
N ASN A 132 25.85 -14.91 15.32
CA ASN A 132 26.51 -13.80 15.99
C ASN A 132 25.83 -12.44 15.69
N LEU A 133 24.51 -12.36 15.82
CA LEU A 133 23.80 -11.08 15.83
C LEU A 133 23.38 -10.80 17.26
N LEU A 134 24.16 -9.94 17.92
CA LEU A 134 23.89 -9.49 19.29
C LEU A 134 22.56 -8.71 19.31
N PRO A 135 21.69 -8.93 20.30
CA PRO A 135 20.45 -8.14 20.48
C PRO A 135 20.69 -6.64 20.75
N GLU A 136 21.92 -6.24 21.04
CA GLU A 136 22.27 -4.87 21.45
C GLU A 136 22.17 -3.83 20.33
N ASP A 137 22.09 -4.23 19.05
CA ASP A 137 22.05 -3.30 17.91
C ASP A 137 20.65 -2.72 17.60
N LEU A 138 19.60 -3.14 18.31
CA LEU A 138 18.22 -2.64 18.10
C LEU A 138 17.72 -1.69 19.20
N ASP A 139 18.41 -1.59 20.34
CA ASP A 139 18.02 -0.73 21.46
C ASP A 139 18.36 0.76 21.25
N ASP A 140 19.18 1.09 20.24
CA ASP A 140 19.67 2.46 20.00
C ASP A 140 18.78 3.30 19.05
N PHE A 141 17.62 2.77 18.65
CA PHE A 141 16.62 3.57 17.93
C PHE A 141 15.81 4.41 18.93
N GLU A 142 16.23 5.66 19.15
CA GLU A 142 15.39 6.64 19.83
C GLU A 142 14.09 6.84 19.02
N HIS A 143 12.99 6.26 19.50
CA HIS A 143 11.69 6.44 18.87
C HIS A 143 11.23 7.88 19.15
N PRO A 144 11.00 8.71 18.12
CA PRO A 144 10.59 10.08 18.34
C PRO A 144 9.26 10.10 19.09
N SER A 145 9.18 10.89 20.17
CA SER A 145 7.95 11.07 20.95
C SER A 145 6.83 11.73 20.13
N GLN A 146 7.18 12.37 19.00
CA GLN A 146 6.24 12.96 18.06
C GLN A 146 6.83 12.99 16.65
N TYR A 147 6.01 12.70 15.65
CA TYR A 147 6.39 12.82 14.24
C TYR A 147 6.39 14.29 13.80
N THR A 148 7.42 14.71 13.07
CA THR A 148 7.60 16.12 12.64
C THR A 148 6.65 16.55 11.53
N HIS A 149 6.17 15.61 10.72
CA HIS A 149 5.29 15.88 9.60
C HIS A 149 4.08 14.94 9.60
N MET A 150 2.92 15.51 9.27
CA MET A 150 1.70 14.74 9.03
C MET A 150 1.77 14.06 7.67
N LEU A 151 1.21 12.85 7.57
CA LEU A 151 0.98 12.21 6.28
C LEU A 151 -0.40 12.64 5.76
N ASP A 152 -0.41 13.31 4.62
CA ASP A 152 -1.64 13.73 3.94
C ASP A 152 -2.06 12.61 2.98
N TRP A 153 -3.03 11.81 3.41
CA TRP A 153 -3.50 10.65 2.66
C TRP A 153 -4.49 11.03 1.57
N PHE A 154 -4.05 10.92 0.33
CA PHE A 154 -4.89 10.91 -0.84
C PHE A 154 -5.27 9.47 -1.19
N ALA A 155 -6.43 9.30 -1.84
CA ALA A 155 -6.88 8.01 -2.32
C ALA A 155 -7.59 8.15 -3.66
N VAL A 156 -7.24 7.29 -4.62
CA VAL A 156 -7.94 7.22 -5.92
C VAL A 156 -9.17 6.32 -5.82
N ASP A 157 -10.28 6.80 -6.33
CA ASP A 157 -11.51 6.04 -6.53
C ASP A 157 -11.54 5.49 -7.95
N LEU A 158 -11.33 4.17 -8.05
CA LEU A 158 -11.26 3.44 -9.31
C LEU A 158 -12.58 2.70 -9.61
N GLU A 159 -13.70 3.23 -9.09
CA GLU A 159 -15.07 2.72 -9.26
C GLU A 159 -15.27 1.25 -8.83
N GLY A 160 -14.36 0.70 -8.03
CA GLY A 160 -14.40 -0.71 -7.65
C GLY A 160 -14.31 -1.66 -8.84
N GLU A 161 -13.65 -1.26 -9.93
CA GLU A 161 -13.53 -2.11 -11.12
C GLU A 161 -12.76 -3.41 -10.83
N HIS A 162 -13.09 -4.44 -11.59
CA HIS A 162 -12.50 -5.76 -11.45
C HIS A 162 -11.14 -5.85 -12.17
N SER A 163 -10.16 -5.06 -11.72
CA SER A 163 -8.83 -4.95 -12.30
C SER A 163 -8.01 -6.25 -12.33
N ALA A 164 -8.40 -7.26 -11.55
CA ALA A 164 -7.78 -8.59 -11.62
C ALA A 164 -8.28 -9.44 -12.81
N MET A 165 -9.22 -8.94 -13.62
CA MET A 165 -9.84 -9.70 -14.71
C MET A 165 -9.39 -9.25 -16.11
N ASP A 166 -8.93 -8.00 -16.27
CA ASP A 166 -8.57 -7.43 -17.57
C ASP A 166 -7.36 -6.48 -17.47
N GLY A 167 -6.36 -6.69 -18.33
CA GLY A 167 -5.19 -5.83 -18.44
C GLY A 167 -5.50 -4.41 -18.91
N GLN A 168 -6.56 -4.20 -19.71
CA GLN A 168 -6.97 -2.87 -20.17
C GLN A 168 -7.42 -1.98 -18.99
N ILE A 169 -8.14 -2.55 -18.03
CA ILE A 169 -8.55 -1.86 -16.81
C ILE A 169 -7.31 -1.41 -16.02
N LEU A 170 -6.28 -2.26 -15.92
CA LEU A 170 -5.03 -1.90 -15.24
C LEU A 170 -4.26 -0.78 -15.96
N GLU A 171 -4.30 -0.73 -17.29
CA GLU A 171 -3.73 0.38 -18.06
C GLU A 171 -4.46 1.69 -17.75
N GLU A 172 -5.80 1.69 -17.74
CA GLU A 172 -6.60 2.87 -17.37
C GLU A 172 -6.34 3.31 -15.92
N HIS A 173 -6.25 2.37 -14.98
CA HIS A 173 -5.90 2.65 -13.58
C HIS A 173 -4.52 3.27 -13.48
N THR A 174 -3.55 2.82 -14.30
CA THR A 174 -2.20 3.37 -14.34
C THR A 174 -2.19 4.81 -14.82
N GLU A 175 -2.88 5.10 -15.93
CA GLU A 175 -2.98 6.45 -16.49
C GLU A 175 -3.61 7.41 -15.48
N TYR A 176 -4.68 6.99 -14.80
CA TYR A 176 -5.32 7.81 -13.79
C TYR A 176 -4.44 8.03 -12.56
N VAL A 177 -3.69 7.03 -12.11
CA VAL A 177 -2.75 7.18 -10.99
C VAL A 177 -1.62 8.14 -11.35
N VAL A 178 -1.08 8.09 -12.58
CA VAL A 178 -0.08 9.06 -13.05
C VAL A 178 -0.64 10.48 -13.02
N TYR A 179 -1.86 10.66 -13.51
CA TYR A 179 -2.58 11.92 -13.41
C TYR A 179 -2.76 12.37 -11.95
N ALA A 180 -3.19 11.48 -11.06
CA ALA A 180 -3.41 11.78 -9.64
C ALA A 180 -2.11 12.23 -8.94
N ILE A 181 -0.98 11.58 -9.22
CA ILE A 181 0.34 11.99 -8.72
C ILE A 181 0.64 13.43 -9.16
N HIS A 182 0.33 13.78 -10.41
CA HIS A 182 0.58 15.14 -10.88
C HIS A 182 -0.33 16.14 -10.18
N ARG A 183 -1.63 15.82 -10.11
CA ARG A 183 -2.64 16.67 -9.50
C ARG A 183 -2.36 16.95 -8.02
N ILE A 184 -1.89 15.95 -7.27
CA ILE A 184 -1.51 16.10 -5.86
C ILE A 184 -0.38 17.15 -5.73
N LEU A 185 0.71 16.99 -6.46
CA LEU A 185 1.83 17.94 -6.37
C LEU A 185 1.42 19.36 -6.80
N ASP A 186 0.56 19.48 -7.81
CA ASP A 186 0.03 20.76 -8.25
C ASP A 186 -0.90 21.38 -7.17
N GLN A 187 -1.67 20.56 -6.43
CA GLN A 187 -2.50 21.00 -5.31
C GLN A 187 -1.65 21.57 -4.16
N TYR A 188 -0.48 21.00 -3.87
CA TYR A 188 0.44 21.56 -2.88
C TYR A 188 1.00 22.91 -3.31
N LYS A 189 1.29 23.08 -4.61
CA LYS A 189 1.73 24.36 -5.16
C LYS A 189 0.63 25.42 -5.02
N GLU A 190 -0.60 25.08 -5.40
CA GLU A 190 -1.78 25.95 -5.24
C GLU A 190 -2.02 26.34 -3.77
N SER A 191 -1.92 25.36 -2.86
CA SER A 191 -2.03 25.58 -1.41
C SER A 191 -0.96 26.53 -0.90
N HIS A 192 0.29 26.33 -1.27
CA HIS A 192 1.40 27.19 -0.86
C HIS A 192 1.21 28.63 -1.37
N GLU A 193 0.83 28.81 -2.63
CA GLU A 193 0.54 30.12 -3.20
C GLU A 193 -0.64 30.81 -2.51
N ALA A 194 -1.69 30.07 -2.13
CA ALA A 194 -2.82 30.60 -1.38
C ALA A 194 -2.39 31.10 0.02
N ARG A 195 -1.61 30.31 0.76
CA ARG A 195 -1.08 30.69 2.07
C ARG A 195 -0.20 31.94 2.00
N LEU A 196 0.67 32.03 0.99
CA LEU A 196 1.50 33.22 0.78
C LEU A 196 0.65 34.49 0.52
N LYS A 197 -0.43 34.38 -0.25
CA LYS A 197 -1.36 35.51 -0.49
C LYS A 197 -2.08 35.94 0.80
N GLU A 198 -2.30 35.02 1.72
CA GLU A 198 -2.92 35.25 3.02
C GLU A 198 -1.92 35.71 4.11
N GLY A 199 -0.64 35.89 3.75
CA GLY A 199 0.38 36.45 4.63
C GLY A 199 1.16 35.44 5.46
N ALA A 200 1.10 34.14 5.14
CA ALA A 200 1.91 33.12 5.79
C ALA A 200 3.41 33.32 5.51
N GLU A 201 4.27 32.97 6.48
CA GLU A 201 5.71 32.95 6.29
C GLU A 201 6.14 31.95 5.21
N ASN A 202 7.17 32.30 4.43
CA ASN A 202 7.69 31.47 3.34
C ASN A 202 8.62 30.32 3.86
N SER A 203 8.22 29.66 4.94
CA SER A 203 9.07 28.72 5.70
C SER A 203 8.79 27.24 5.42
N GLY A 204 7.90 26.91 4.47
CA GLY A 204 7.57 25.52 4.10
C GLY A 204 8.16 25.08 2.76
N SER A 205 8.89 23.96 2.72
CA SER A 205 9.31 23.34 1.45
C SER A 205 8.15 22.65 0.75
N LEU A 206 7.97 22.90 -0.54
CA LEU A 206 7.00 22.18 -1.36
C LEU A 206 7.44 20.71 -1.54
N PRO A 207 6.53 19.73 -1.36
CA PRO A 207 6.86 18.34 -1.65
C PRO A 207 7.12 18.16 -3.14
N THR A 208 8.18 17.44 -3.48
CA THR A 208 8.56 17.12 -4.87
C THR A 208 8.14 15.71 -5.28
N SER A 209 7.78 14.86 -4.32
CA SER A 209 7.46 13.46 -4.51
C SER A 209 6.25 13.03 -3.70
N VAL A 210 5.54 12.01 -4.18
CA VAL A 210 4.40 11.37 -3.53
C VAL A 210 4.78 9.93 -3.15
N ILE A 211 4.46 9.53 -1.91
CA ILE A 211 4.62 8.13 -1.48
C ILE A 211 3.43 7.33 -2.02
N LEU A 212 3.67 6.23 -2.72
CA LEU A 212 2.60 5.37 -3.23
C LEU A 212 2.33 4.22 -2.26
N VAL A 213 1.06 3.98 -1.93
CA VAL A 213 0.63 2.83 -1.12
C VAL A 213 -0.39 2.03 -1.90
N GLY A 214 0.00 0.90 -2.46
CA GLY A 214 -0.87 0.05 -3.26
C GLY A 214 -1.31 -1.20 -2.52
N HIS A 215 -2.61 -1.51 -2.56
CA HIS A 215 -3.14 -2.75 -2.00
C HIS A 215 -3.53 -3.74 -3.11
N SER A 216 -3.11 -5.00 -3.00
CA SER A 216 -3.37 -6.04 -3.99
C SER A 216 -2.97 -5.58 -5.40
N MET A 217 -3.89 -5.61 -6.37
CA MET A 217 -3.63 -5.10 -7.72
C MET A 217 -3.21 -3.62 -7.76
N GLY A 218 -3.59 -2.81 -6.76
CA GLY A 218 -3.15 -1.42 -6.65
C GLY A 218 -1.64 -1.28 -6.45
N GLY A 219 -0.96 -2.28 -5.86
CA GLY A 219 0.50 -2.31 -5.77
C GLY A 219 1.17 -2.54 -7.13
N LEU A 220 0.55 -3.34 -8.00
CA LEU A 220 1.01 -3.50 -9.38
C LEU A 220 0.80 -2.20 -10.18
N VAL A 221 -0.36 -1.56 -10.03
CA VAL A 221 -0.65 -0.26 -10.67
C VAL A 221 0.34 0.80 -10.18
N ALA A 222 0.68 0.82 -8.88
CA ALA A 222 1.71 1.71 -8.33
C ALA A 222 3.06 1.51 -9.04
N ARG A 223 3.48 0.26 -9.23
CA ARG A 223 4.71 -0.07 -9.96
C ARG A 223 4.65 0.35 -11.42
N ALA A 224 3.52 0.12 -12.08
CA ALA A 224 3.33 0.52 -13.47
C ALA A 224 3.39 2.04 -13.65
N ALA A 225 2.82 2.81 -12.71
CA ALA A 225 2.82 4.27 -12.75
C ALA A 225 4.24 4.84 -12.70
N VAL A 226 5.15 4.24 -11.92
CA VAL A 226 6.54 4.71 -11.77
C VAL A 226 7.36 4.57 -13.06
N VAL A 227 7.09 3.56 -13.88
CA VAL A 227 7.75 3.36 -15.18
C VAL A 227 6.95 3.95 -16.35
N HIS A 228 5.89 4.71 -16.06
CA HIS A 228 5.03 5.28 -17.07
C HIS A 228 5.74 6.42 -17.85
N PRO A 229 5.66 6.46 -19.19
CA PRO A 229 6.40 7.44 -20.00
C PRO A 229 6.00 8.89 -19.73
N HIS A 230 4.77 9.13 -19.27
CA HIS A 230 4.26 10.47 -18.95
C HIS A 230 4.48 10.89 -17.49
N LEU A 231 5.03 10.03 -16.63
CA LEU A 231 5.30 10.42 -15.25
C LEU A 231 6.43 11.46 -15.19
N ARG A 232 6.18 12.57 -14.49
CA ARG A 232 7.22 13.58 -14.19
C ARG A 232 8.36 12.90 -13.45
N LYS A 233 9.61 13.22 -13.81
CA LYS A 233 10.78 12.58 -13.21
C LYS A 233 10.86 12.90 -11.71
N SER A 234 11.30 11.91 -10.92
CA SER A 234 11.55 12.05 -9.48
C SER A 234 10.32 12.42 -8.64
N THR A 235 9.11 12.22 -9.16
CA THR A 235 7.87 12.47 -8.39
C THR A 235 7.44 11.29 -7.51
N VAL A 236 8.11 10.15 -7.59
CA VAL A 236 7.89 8.99 -6.72
C VAL A 236 9.25 8.41 -6.36
N GLU A 237 9.50 8.27 -5.06
CA GLU A 237 10.73 7.69 -4.52
C GLU A 237 10.46 6.52 -3.57
N THR A 238 9.23 6.38 -3.08
CA THR A 238 8.85 5.32 -2.14
C THR A 238 7.53 4.70 -2.56
N ILE A 239 7.51 3.37 -2.63
CA ILE A 239 6.32 2.57 -2.87
C ILE A 239 6.19 1.57 -1.72
N LEU A 240 5.04 1.56 -1.06
CA LEU A 240 4.63 0.53 -0.11
C LEU A 240 3.54 -0.33 -0.76
N THR A 241 3.72 -1.64 -0.76
CA THR A 241 2.75 -2.56 -1.36
C THR A 241 2.24 -3.55 -0.33
N LEU A 242 0.93 -3.68 -0.25
CA LEU A 242 0.22 -4.51 0.73
C LEU A 242 -0.41 -5.70 0.00
N ALA A 243 0.00 -6.93 0.34
CA ALA A 243 -0.53 -8.17 -0.24
C ALA A 243 -0.64 -8.12 -1.78
N SER A 244 0.39 -7.59 -2.43
CA SER A 244 0.38 -7.23 -3.86
C SER A 244 1.09 -8.30 -4.70
N PRO A 245 0.43 -8.87 -5.72
CA PRO A 245 1.05 -9.84 -6.61
C PRO A 245 2.03 -9.11 -7.53
N HIS A 246 3.33 -9.31 -7.34
CA HIS A 246 4.37 -8.60 -8.10
C HIS A 246 4.82 -9.36 -9.33
N GLN A 247 4.92 -10.68 -9.21
CA GLN A 247 5.53 -11.52 -10.24
C GLN A 247 4.52 -11.93 -11.32
N SER A 248 3.33 -12.32 -10.91
CA SER A 248 2.32 -12.91 -11.80
C SER A 248 0.92 -12.69 -11.26
N PRO A 249 -0.12 -12.69 -12.13
CA PRO A 249 -1.49 -12.52 -11.67
C PRO A 249 -1.92 -13.61 -10.68
N PRO A 250 -2.75 -13.29 -9.67
CA PRO A 250 -3.25 -14.28 -8.71
C PRO A 250 -4.02 -15.42 -9.39
N VAL A 251 -4.75 -15.09 -10.46
CA VAL A 251 -5.45 -16.04 -11.32
C VAL A 251 -5.27 -15.59 -12.76
N ALA A 252 -4.72 -16.47 -13.61
CA ALA A 252 -4.50 -16.20 -15.02
C ALA A 252 -5.81 -16.37 -15.83
N LEU A 253 -6.75 -15.43 -15.68
CA LEU A 253 -8.05 -15.48 -16.37
C LEU A 253 -7.97 -15.11 -17.85
N GLN A 254 -7.06 -14.20 -18.22
CA GLN A 254 -6.89 -13.69 -19.58
C GLN A 254 -5.42 -13.44 -19.94
N PRO A 255 -5.03 -13.60 -21.22
CA PRO A 255 -3.65 -13.31 -21.67
C PRO A 255 -3.24 -11.83 -21.52
N SER A 256 -4.18 -10.89 -21.68
CA SER A 256 -3.94 -9.45 -21.53
C SER A 256 -3.33 -9.10 -20.18
N LEU A 257 -3.82 -9.76 -19.12
CA LEU A 257 -3.32 -9.60 -17.76
C LEU A 257 -1.86 -10.06 -17.64
N GLY A 258 -1.53 -11.23 -18.19
CA GLY A 258 -0.14 -11.73 -18.22
C GLY A 258 0.80 -10.80 -18.98
N HIS A 259 0.37 -10.26 -20.11
CA HIS A 259 1.15 -9.28 -20.88
C HIS A 259 1.40 -7.98 -20.09
N TYR A 260 0.39 -7.49 -19.35
CA TYR A 260 0.55 -6.30 -18.53
C TYR A 260 1.58 -6.52 -17.41
N PHE A 261 1.52 -7.65 -16.68
CA PHE A 261 2.54 -8.02 -15.69
C PHE A 261 3.94 -8.11 -16.30
N ALA A 262 4.08 -8.81 -17.44
CA ALA A 262 5.37 -8.95 -18.12
C ALA A 262 5.95 -7.60 -18.54
N LYS A 263 5.13 -6.72 -19.12
CA LYS A 263 5.49 -5.35 -19.50
C LYS A 263 6.01 -4.57 -18.31
N VAL A 264 5.29 -4.56 -17.18
CA VAL A 264 5.71 -3.86 -15.97
C VAL A 264 7.02 -4.44 -15.44
N ASN A 265 7.14 -5.76 -15.34
CA ASN A 265 8.35 -6.42 -14.83
C ASN A 265 9.57 -6.17 -15.71
N ASP A 266 9.41 -6.17 -17.04
CA ASP A 266 10.49 -5.89 -17.99
C ASP A 266 10.98 -4.44 -17.89
N GLU A 267 10.07 -3.47 -17.77
CA GLU A 267 10.44 -2.07 -17.58
C GLU A 267 11.13 -1.84 -16.23
N TRP A 268 10.69 -2.53 -15.18
CA TRP A 268 11.37 -2.50 -13.88
C TRP A 268 12.77 -3.10 -13.95
N ARG A 269 12.96 -4.24 -14.63
CA ARG A 269 14.27 -4.87 -14.82
C ARG A 269 15.22 -3.92 -15.55
N LYS A 270 14.78 -3.36 -16.68
CA LYS A 270 15.53 -2.33 -17.43
C LYS A 270 15.83 -1.09 -16.60
N GLY A 271 14.92 -0.72 -15.70
CA GLY A 271 15.05 0.45 -14.83
C GLY A 271 16.19 0.35 -13.80
N TYR A 272 16.63 -0.87 -13.47
CA TYR A 272 17.79 -1.13 -12.60
C TYR A 272 19.05 -1.56 -13.36
N GLU A 273 18.96 -1.81 -14.66
CA GLU A 273 20.12 -2.15 -15.49
C GLU A 273 21.13 -0.99 -15.56
N LYS A 274 22.39 -1.30 -15.27
CA LYS A 274 23.50 -0.33 -15.40
C LYS A 274 23.89 -0.22 -16.87
N LYS A 275 23.72 0.96 -17.46
CA LYS A 275 24.25 1.24 -18.80
C LYS A 275 25.77 1.39 -18.71
N THR A 276 26.50 0.42 -19.23
CA THR A 276 27.98 0.42 -19.30
C THR A 276 28.44 0.60 -20.74
N SER A 277 29.56 1.30 -20.93
CA SER A 277 30.23 1.39 -22.23
C SER A 277 30.94 0.08 -22.56
N HIS A 278 31.30 -0.12 -23.83
CA HIS A 278 32.14 -1.26 -24.26
C HIS A 278 33.49 -1.36 -23.52
N ALA A 279 33.94 -0.27 -22.87
CA ALA A 279 35.15 -0.22 -22.06
C ALA A 279 34.87 -0.37 -20.54
N GLY A 280 33.66 -0.78 -20.14
CA GLY A 280 33.27 -1.04 -18.74
C GLY A 280 32.98 0.21 -17.89
N ARG A 281 32.91 1.41 -18.49
CA ARG A 281 32.56 2.64 -17.75
C ARG A 281 31.05 2.80 -17.64
N ILE A 282 30.55 3.16 -16.45
CA ILE A 282 29.13 3.48 -16.23
C ILE A 282 28.80 4.77 -16.99
N LEU A 283 27.83 4.69 -17.91
CA LEU A 283 27.40 5.80 -18.78
C LEU A 283 26.25 6.61 -18.16
N ALA A 284 25.39 5.96 -17.38
CA ALA A 284 24.28 6.60 -16.68
C ALA A 284 23.86 5.74 -15.48
N ASN A 285 23.39 6.40 -14.41
CA ASN A 285 22.75 5.69 -13.31
C ASN A 285 21.42 5.06 -13.77
N PRO A 286 21.01 3.93 -13.18
CA PRO A 286 19.71 3.33 -13.47
C PRO A 286 18.56 4.32 -13.19
N THR A 287 17.51 4.27 -13.99
CA THR A 287 16.39 5.22 -13.91
C THR A 287 15.60 5.09 -12.61
N LEU A 288 15.57 3.89 -12.03
CA LEU A 288 14.88 3.59 -10.76
C LEU A 288 15.82 3.62 -9.55
N SER A 289 17.05 4.12 -9.69
CA SER A 289 18.05 4.11 -8.60
C SER A 289 17.64 4.85 -7.32
N ARG A 290 16.65 5.74 -7.39
CA ARG A 290 16.10 6.49 -6.24
C ARG A 290 14.79 5.91 -5.70
N VAL A 291 14.24 4.87 -6.33
CA VAL A 291 12.95 4.30 -5.96
C VAL A 291 13.17 3.12 -5.02
N ILE A 292 12.55 3.18 -3.84
CA ILE A 292 12.54 2.09 -2.87
C ILE A 292 11.14 1.47 -2.88
N VAL A 293 11.08 0.13 -2.92
CA VAL A 293 9.82 -0.61 -2.78
C VAL A 293 9.87 -1.46 -1.52
N ILE A 294 8.88 -1.25 -0.66
CA ILE A 294 8.66 -2.02 0.56
C ILE A 294 7.43 -2.90 0.33
N SER A 295 7.58 -4.21 0.44
CA SER A 295 6.48 -5.17 0.28
C SER A 295 6.12 -5.79 1.62
N ILE A 296 4.86 -5.60 2.05
CA ILE A 296 4.30 -6.25 3.24
C ILE A 296 3.36 -7.36 2.75
N SER A 297 3.84 -8.59 2.86
CA SER A 297 3.27 -9.77 2.19
C SER A 297 2.14 -10.45 2.96
N GLY A 298 1.25 -11.10 2.21
CA GLY A 298 0.34 -12.16 2.62
C GLY A 298 0.57 -13.52 1.90
N GLY A 299 1.57 -13.69 1.01
CA GLY A 299 1.84 -14.99 0.36
C GLY A 299 2.99 -15.06 -0.67
N ILE A 300 3.07 -16.19 -1.39
CA ILE A 300 4.19 -16.58 -2.31
C ILE A 300 4.28 -15.71 -3.58
N ASN A 301 3.20 -15.05 -4.00
CA ASN A 301 3.21 -14.19 -5.19
C ASN A 301 3.68 -12.75 -4.91
N ASP A 302 4.05 -12.46 -3.65
CA ASP A 302 4.41 -11.13 -3.18
C ASP A 302 5.92 -10.83 -3.27
N PHE A 303 6.71 -11.75 -3.85
CA PHE A 303 8.12 -11.53 -4.17
C PHE A 303 8.29 -10.68 -5.43
N GLN A 304 9.18 -9.70 -5.36
CA GLN A 304 9.56 -8.87 -6.52
C GLN A 304 10.58 -9.58 -7.41
N VAL A 305 10.58 -9.27 -8.71
CA VAL A 305 11.37 -9.94 -9.77
C VAL A 305 12.45 -9.05 -10.37
#